data_AF-A0AA41MC35-F1
#
_entry.id   AF-A0AA41MC35-F1
#
_cell.length_a   1.000
_cell.length_b   1.000
_cell.length_c   1.000
_cell.angle_alpha   90.00
_cell.angle_beta   90.00
_cell.angle_gamma   90.00
#
_symmetry.space_group_name_H-M   'P 1'
#
loop_
_entity.id
_entity.type
_entity.pdbx_description
1 polymer ?
#
loop_
_entity_poly.entity_id
_entity_poly.type
_entity_poly.pdbx_seq_one_letter_code
_entity_poly.pdbx_strand_id
1 'polypeptide(L)'
;MQLQMSLENGMQVQEEEELVFTLGNCKVIQALDLSVPLMEVGEMAMVTADSKYCYSPQGSRCPYILPHAGQCLEVTLKTAMDGPDLEMLMGQERVALTNWEQECVRDFLLATNSYDLAIKAITSSAKLDMTFEEEEQLLQLKTKCLNDLAASQLKLDHYRATLRSCSLVLEQQPDNIKALFRKGKVLAQQGEYSETIPILRAALKLEPSNKMIHAQLFNLVRKHTAQHSTEKALYQKMLGNPSWLPANCTGKSSWSIPWKWLFGANAVALGDMALSVVIAARN
;
A
#
# COMPACT_ATOMS: atom_id res chain seq x y z
N MET A 1 27.25 -3.62 19.78
CA MET A 1 27.01 -3.95 21.21
C MET A 1 27.04 -5.45 21.41
N GLN A 2 27.13 -5.93 22.65
CA GLN A 2 26.91 -7.34 22.98
C GLN A 2 25.54 -7.50 23.65
N LEU A 3 24.80 -8.54 23.27
CA LEU A 3 23.46 -8.82 23.75
C LEU A 3 23.36 -10.29 24.17
N GLN A 4 22.91 -10.52 25.41
CA GLN A 4 22.43 -11.81 25.85
C GLN A 4 20.95 -11.69 26.23
N MET A 5 20.13 -12.55 25.65
CA MET A 5 18.69 -12.55 25.85
C MET A 5 18.27 -13.84 26.58
N SER A 6 17.52 -13.68 27.64
CA SER A 6 16.92 -14.78 28.41
C SER A 6 15.43 -14.54 28.63
N LEU A 7 14.68 -15.63 28.84
CA LEU A 7 13.29 -15.57 29.30
C LEU A 7 13.26 -15.34 30.82
N GLU A 8 12.10 -14.94 31.35
CA GLU A 8 11.87 -14.78 32.79
C GLU A 8 12.19 -16.04 33.62
N ASN A 9 12.12 -17.23 33.00
CA ASN A 9 12.46 -18.50 33.66
C ASN A 9 13.97 -18.80 33.64
N GLY A 10 14.81 -17.88 33.16
CA GLY A 10 16.26 -18.02 33.10
C GLY A 10 16.77 -18.82 31.91
N MET A 11 15.91 -19.30 31.00
CA MET A 11 16.38 -19.94 29.77
C MET A 11 17.00 -18.89 28.85
N GLN A 12 18.27 -19.09 28.49
CA GLN A 12 18.93 -18.31 27.43
C GLN A 12 18.29 -18.63 26.08
N VAL A 13 17.98 -17.57 25.34
CA VAL A 13 17.26 -17.61 24.06
C VAL A 13 18.19 -17.29 22.90
N GLN A 14 19.04 -16.28 23.09
CA GLN A 14 19.90 -15.76 22.05
C GLN A 14 21.11 -15.10 22.70
N GLU A 15 22.27 -15.31 22.10
CA GLU A 15 23.50 -14.62 22.45
C GLU A 15 24.12 -14.09 21.16
N GLU A 16 24.36 -12.79 21.14
CA GLU A 16 25.02 -12.09 20.03
C GLU A 16 26.17 -11.26 20.59
N GLU A 17 27.40 -11.68 20.27
CA GLU A 17 28.62 -11.00 20.71
C GLU A 17 28.78 -9.62 20.04
N GLU A 18 28.31 -9.49 18.80
CA GLU A 18 28.41 -8.27 17.99
C GLU A 18 27.10 -7.98 17.26
N LEU A 19 26.16 -7.36 17.98
CA LEU A 19 24.94 -6.80 17.39
C LEU A 19 25.15 -5.34 17.01
N VAL A 20 24.92 -5.02 15.74
CA VAL A 20 24.96 -3.66 15.18
C VAL A 20 23.55 -3.27 14.73
N PHE A 21 23.06 -2.12 15.20
CA PHE A 21 21.78 -1.57 14.78
C PHE A 21 21.79 -0.05 14.89
N THR A 22 20.87 0.60 14.17
CA THR A 22 20.66 2.05 14.23
C THR A 22 19.56 2.35 15.24
N LEU A 23 19.86 3.24 16.19
CA LEU A 23 18.94 3.66 17.24
C LEU A 23 17.74 4.42 16.63
N GLY A 24 16.53 4.05 17.03
CA GLY A 24 15.28 4.67 16.58
C GLY A 24 14.65 4.01 15.35
N ASN A 25 15.32 3.04 14.72
CA ASN A 25 14.79 2.32 13.58
C ASN A 25 13.90 1.14 13.99
N CYS A 26 13.85 0.78 15.28
CA CYS A 26 13.03 -0.32 15.82
C CYS A 26 13.24 -1.65 15.09
N LYS A 27 14.49 -1.91 14.68
CA LYS A 27 14.82 -3.02 13.79
C LYS A 27 14.95 -4.36 14.51
N VAL A 28 15.44 -4.33 15.75
CA VAL A 28 15.70 -5.54 16.54
C VAL A 28 14.48 -5.84 17.42
N ILE A 29 14.31 -5.05 18.48
CA ILE A 29 13.16 -5.04 19.40
C ILE A 29 13.03 -3.62 19.98
N GLN A 30 11.79 -3.17 20.20
CA GLN A 30 11.54 -1.81 20.72
C GLN A 30 12.18 -1.58 22.09
N ALA A 31 12.33 -2.62 22.90
CA ALA A 31 13.01 -2.54 24.18
C ALA A 31 14.42 -1.96 24.07
N LEU A 32 15.19 -2.35 23.04
CA LEU A 32 16.56 -1.85 22.84
C LEU A 32 16.57 -0.39 22.40
N ASP A 33 15.70 0.00 21.48
CA ASP A 33 15.57 1.40 21.04
C ASP A 33 15.17 2.34 22.18
N LEU A 34 14.48 1.83 23.21
CA LEU A 34 14.08 2.60 24.39
C LEU A 34 15.12 2.56 25.52
N SER A 35 15.86 1.47 25.68
CA SER A 35 16.81 1.31 26.79
C SER A 35 18.22 1.79 26.47
N VAL A 36 18.74 1.52 25.27
CA VAL A 36 20.09 1.92 24.86
C VAL A 36 20.34 3.44 24.91
N PRO A 37 19.37 4.34 24.63
CA PRO A 37 19.58 5.78 24.79
C PRO A 37 19.83 6.22 26.25
N LEU A 38 19.51 5.36 27.23
CA LEU A 38 19.70 5.61 28.65
C LEU A 38 21.06 5.12 29.16
N MET A 39 21.86 4.47 28.30
CA MET A 39 23.14 3.86 28.65
C MET A 39 24.33 4.73 28.24
N GLU A 40 25.43 4.65 28.98
CA GLU A 40 26.73 5.20 28.60
C GLU A 40 27.55 4.21 27.75
N VAL A 41 28.42 4.74 26.88
CA VAL A 41 29.31 3.89 26.08
C VAL A 41 30.31 3.18 27.00
N GLY A 42 30.30 1.85 26.97
CA GLY A 42 31.04 0.96 27.86
C GLY A 42 30.19 0.36 28.99
N GLU A 43 28.97 0.84 29.21
CA GLU A 43 28.09 0.36 30.25
C GLU A 43 27.55 -1.06 29.96
N MET A 44 27.43 -1.86 31.01
CA MET A 44 26.70 -3.12 31.03
C MET A 44 25.46 -2.96 31.89
N ALA A 45 24.29 -3.17 31.31
CA ALA A 45 22.99 -3.02 31.98
C ALA A 45 22.11 -4.25 31.77
N MET A 46 21.30 -4.55 32.78
CA MET A 46 20.24 -5.56 32.71
C MET A 46 18.90 -4.87 32.50
N VAL A 47 18.24 -5.17 31.39
CA VAL A 47 16.96 -4.59 30.99
C VAL A 47 15.88 -5.67 31.05
N THR A 48 14.91 -5.50 31.94
CA THR A 48 13.70 -6.33 31.99
C THR A 48 12.61 -5.70 31.15
N ALA A 49 12.17 -6.40 30.10
CA ALA A 49 11.21 -5.89 29.15
C ALA A 49 9.96 -6.77 29.11
N ASP A 50 8.79 -6.13 29.23
CA ASP A 50 7.51 -6.79 28.95
C ASP A 50 7.46 -7.24 27.48
N SER A 51 6.80 -8.37 27.25
CA SER A 51 6.68 -9.00 25.93
C SER A 51 6.23 -8.04 24.81
N LYS A 52 5.43 -7.00 25.13
CA LYS A 52 4.93 -5.99 24.18
C LYS A 52 6.02 -5.14 23.53
N TYR A 53 7.18 -5.00 24.18
CA TYR A 53 8.33 -4.26 23.64
C TYR A 53 9.33 -5.18 22.92
N CYS A 54 9.02 -6.48 22.84
CA CYS A 54 9.90 -7.51 22.30
C CYS A 54 9.22 -8.25 21.15
N TYR A 55 8.69 -9.45 21.41
CA TYR A 55 8.21 -10.38 20.36
C TYR A 55 6.71 -10.67 20.43
N SER A 56 5.95 -10.01 21.28
CA SER A 56 4.49 -10.15 21.30
C SER A 56 3.80 -9.40 20.15
N PRO A 57 2.62 -9.85 19.68
CA PRO A 57 1.82 -10.98 20.20
C PRO A 57 2.11 -12.33 19.53
N GLN A 58 2.95 -12.37 18.49
CA GLN A 58 3.11 -13.56 17.63
C GLN A 58 4.23 -14.50 18.13
N GLY A 59 5.09 -14.02 19.04
CA GLY A 59 6.34 -14.68 19.37
C GLY A 59 7.35 -14.58 18.23
N SER A 60 8.41 -15.37 18.31
CA SER A 60 9.39 -15.52 17.24
C SER A 60 9.71 -16.99 17.01
N ARG A 61 10.01 -17.37 15.77
CA ARG A 61 10.50 -18.72 15.45
C ARG A 61 12.02 -18.78 15.40
N CYS A 62 12.67 -17.64 15.18
CA CYS A 62 14.12 -17.51 15.14
C CYS A 62 14.49 -16.10 15.66
N PRO A 63 14.95 -15.98 16.91
CA PRO A 63 15.08 -17.05 17.92
C PRO A 63 13.69 -17.62 18.34
N TYR A 64 13.63 -18.83 18.87
CA TYR A 64 12.36 -19.43 19.29
C TYR A 64 11.86 -18.81 20.59
N ILE A 65 10.82 -17.98 20.50
CA ILE A 65 10.22 -17.23 21.59
C ILE A 65 8.72 -17.43 21.56
N LEU A 66 8.16 -17.81 22.71
CA LEU A 66 6.72 -18.00 22.86
C LEU A 66 5.98 -16.65 22.83
N PRO A 67 4.73 -16.62 22.32
CA PRO A 67 3.84 -15.47 22.46
C PRO A 67 3.72 -15.03 23.92
N HIS A 68 3.69 -13.71 24.17
CA HIS A 68 3.47 -13.13 25.51
C HIS A 68 4.55 -13.45 26.57
N ALA A 69 5.70 -13.98 26.17
CA ALA A 69 6.83 -14.16 27.08
C ALA A 69 7.57 -12.84 27.28
N GLY A 70 7.83 -12.43 28.53
CA GLY A 70 8.75 -11.34 28.85
C GLY A 70 10.21 -11.76 28.67
N GLN A 71 11.10 -10.78 28.54
CA GLN A 71 12.54 -11.00 28.29
C GLN A 71 13.40 -10.21 29.28
N CYS A 72 14.50 -10.84 29.67
CA CYS A 72 15.61 -10.20 30.36
C CYS A 72 16.78 -10.07 29.37
N LEU A 73 17.23 -8.85 29.15
CA LEU A 73 18.29 -8.49 28.21
C LEU A 73 19.50 -8.02 29.00
N GLU A 74 20.61 -8.73 28.90
CA GLU A 74 21.90 -8.24 29.36
C GLU A 74 22.59 -7.57 28.18
N VAL A 75 22.72 -6.24 28.26
CA VAL A 75 23.18 -5.39 27.17
C VAL A 75 24.50 -4.76 27.57
N THR A 76 25.52 -4.89 26.72
CA THR A 76 26.79 -4.17 26.88
C THR A 76 27.01 -3.24 25.70
N LEU A 77 26.93 -1.93 25.94
CA LEU A 77 27.07 -0.91 24.89
C LEU A 77 28.56 -0.70 24.57
N LYS A 78 29.09 -1.46 23.61
CA LYS A 78 30.51 -1.38 23.23
C LYS A 78 30.91 -0.01 22.64
N THR A 79 30.19 0.45 21.64
CA THR A 79 30.50 1.67 20.88
C THR A 79 29.21 2.33 20.40
N ALA A 80 29.24 3.65 20.24
CA ALA A 80 28.21 4.43 19.58
C ALA A 80 28.90 5.40 18.61
N MET A 81 28.40 5.48 17.38
CA MET A 81 28.91 6.36 16.33
C MET A 81 27.74 7.13 15.74
N ASP A 82 28.01 8.31 15.18
CA ASP A 82 27.01 9.01 14.40
C ASP A 82 26.56 8.15 13.21
N GLY A 83 25.26 8.21 12.92
CA GLY A 83 24.69 7.48 11.78
C GLY A 83 25.31 7.93 10.47
N PRO A 84 25.32 7.07 9.43
CA PRO A 84 25.85 7.47 8.13
C PRO A 84 25.05 8.64 7.57
N ASP A 85 25.74 9.64 7.02
CA ASP A 85 25.08 10.69 6.26
C ASP A 85 24.52 10.07 4.96
N LEU A 86 23.19 9.97 4.88
CA LEU A 86 22.49 9.38 3.76
C LEU A 86 22.78 10.09 2.43
N GLU A 87 23.18 11.37 2.48
CA GLU A 87 23.58 12.15 1.30
C GLU A 87 25.01 11.83 0.85
N MET A 88 25.87 11.30 1.72
CA MET A 88 27.28 11.00 1.43
C MET A 88 27.54 9.52 1.11
N LEU A 89 26.58 8.62 1.33
CA LEU A 89 26.72 7.20 1.03
C LEU A 89 26.92 6.95 -0.48
N MET A 90 27.93 6.13 -0.83
CA MET A 90 28.24 5.76 -2.22
C MET A 90 27.62 4.40 -2.58
N GLY A 91 27.42 4.14 -3.88
CA GLY A 91 26.55 3.09 -4.45
C GLY A 91 26.48 1.76 -3.70
N GLN A 92 27.62 1.09 -3.47
CA GLN A 92 27.65 -0.23 -2.81
C GLN A 92 27.21 -0.20 -1.34
N GLU A 93 27.62 0.83 -0.59
CA GLU A 93 27.26 1.00 0.82
C GLU A 93 25.76 1.26 0.96
N ARG A 94 25.16 1.96 -0.02
CA ARG A 94 23.71 2.20 -0.09
C ARG A 94 22.93 0.93 -0.40
N VAL A 95 23.42 0.10 -1.32
CA VAL A 95 22.81 -1.22 -1.61
C VAL A 95 22.89 -2.13 -0.38
N ALA A 96 24.02 -2.11 0.33
CA ALA A 96 24.17 -2.84 1.58
C ALA A 96 23.19 -2.35 2.65
N LEU A 97 23.09 -1.04 2.88
CA LEU A 97 22.17 -0.44 3.85
C LEU A 97 20.71 -0.81 3.55
N THR A 98 20.30 -0.65 2.29
CA THR A 98 18.92 -0.93 1.86
C THR A 98 18.58 -2.42 1.91
N ASN A 99 19.48 -3.32 1.52
CA ASN A 99 19.29 -4.76 1.69
C ASN A 99 19.22 -5.14 3.17
N TRP A 100 20.09 -4.55 3.99
CA TRP A 100 20.10 -4.76 5.43
C TRP A 100 18.74 -4.34 6.03
N GLU A 101 18.18 -3.20 5.64
CA GLU A 101 16.84 -2.74 6.06
C GLU A 101 15.69 -3.68 5.62
N GLN A 102 15.88 -4.51 4.58
CA GLN A 102 14.86 -5.45 4.09
C GLN A 102 14.81 -6.78 4.87
N GLU A 103 15.92 -7.26 5.44
CA GLU A 103 16.02 -8.63 5.95
C GLU A 103 15.35 -8.87 7.32
N CYS A 104 15.15 -7.83 8.14
CA CYS A 104 14.87 -8.05 9.56
C CYS A 104 13.41 -7.90 9.99
N VAL A 105 12.45 -7.66 9.08
CA VAL A 105 11.15 -7.15 9.53
C VAL A 105 10.06 -8.20 9.66
N ARG A 106 9.66 -8.45 10.91
CA ARG A 106 8.64 -9.45 11.30
C ARG A 106 7.25 -8.85 11.46
N ASP A 107 7.15 -7.63 12.00
CA ASP A 107 5.88 -6.92 12.20
C ASP A 107 5.61 -5.91 11.09
N PHE A 108 4.40 -5.91 10.52
CA PHE A 108 4.04 -5.01 9.41
C PHE A 108 4.19 -3.52 9.76
N LEU A 109 3.99 -3.14 11.02
CA LEU A 109 4.15 -1.76 11.47
C LEU A 109 5.62 -1.34 11.44
N LEU A 110 6.50 -2.17 11.99
CA LEU A 110 7.95 -1.96 11.94
C LEU A 110 8.45 -2.04 10.48
N ALA A 111 7.86 -2.92 9.67
CA ALA A 111 8.21 -3.10 8.25
C ALA A 111 7.96 -1.84 7.45
N THR A 112 6.83 -1.19 7.73
CA THR A 112 6.48 0.08 7.10
C THR A 112 7.54 1.15 7.39
N ASN A 113 8.06 1.22 8.61
CA ASN A 113 9.12 2.18 8.97
C ASN A 113 10.45 1.86 8.26
N SER A 114 10.90 0.61 8.30
CA SER A 114 12.14 0.18 7.64
C SER A 114 12.12 0.42 6.14
N TYR A 115 11.00 0.10 5.46
CA TYR A 115 10.89 0.38 4.02
C TYR A 115 10.86 1.88 3.71
N ASP A 116 10.24 2.70 4.57
CA ASP A 116 10.24 4.16 4.39
C ASP A 116 11.64 4.75 4.55
N LEU A 117 12.42 4.27 5.52
CA LEU A 117 13.83 4.63 5.70
C LEU A 117 14.69 4.19 4.51
N ALA A 118 14.49 2.96 4.02
CA ALA A 118 15.19 2.47 2.82
C ALA A 118 14.86 3.32 1.59
N ILE A 119 13.60 3.70 1.39
CA ILE A 119 13.19 4.57 0.28
C ILE A 119 13.81 5.96 0.44
N LYS A 120 13.82 6.53 1.65
CA LYS A 120 14.45 7.82 1.93
C LYS A 120 15.93 7.81 1.58
N ALA A 121 16.67 6.78 2.00
CA ALA A 121 18.09 6.59 1.70
C ALA A 121 18.36 6.44 0.19
N ILE A 122 17.42 5.87 -0.57
CA ILE A 122 17.51 5.82 -2.03
C ILE A 122 17.18 7.18 -2.66
N THR A 123 16.19 7.92 -2.14
CA THR A 123 15.80 9.21 -2.74
C THR A 123 16.76 10.35 -2.43
N SER A 124 17.48 10.31 -1.31
CA SER A 124 18.50 11.31 -0.94
C SER A 124 19.72 11.29 -1.87
N SER A 125 19.87 10.24 -2.69
CA SER A 125 21.00 10.09 -3.60
C SER A 125 20.95 10.96 -4.86
N ALA A 126 19.85 11.65 -5.13
CA ALA A 126 19.67 12.44 -6.36
C ALA A 126 20.64 13.64 -6.49
N LYS A 127 21.48 13.89 -5.48
CA LYS A 127 22.47 14.97 -5.45
C LYS A 127 23.90 14.53 -5.82
N LEU A 128 24.17 13.23 -5.99
CA LEU A 128 25.49 12.71 -6.29
C LEU A 128 25.60 12.31 -7.77
N ASP A 129 26.78 12.49 -8.36
CA ASP A 129 27.11 11.98 -9.70
C ASP A 129 27.20 10.45 -9.64
N MET A 130 26.07 9.78 -9.88
CA MET A 130 25.97 8.32 -9.96
C MET A 130 26.23 7.84 -11.39
N THR A 131 26.78 6.64 -11.54
CA THR A 131 26.83 5.99 -12.85
C THR A 131 25.42 5.55 -13.27
N PHE A 132 25.18 5.46 -14.59
CA PHE A 132 23.90 5.01 -15.14
C PHE A 132 23.50 3.61 -14.61
N GLU A 133 24.49 2.72 -14.46
CA GLU A 133 24.28 1.34 -13.97
C GLU A 133 23.84 1.32 -12.50
N GLU A 134 24.42 2.17 -11.65
CA GLU A 134 24.03 2.30 -10.25
C GLU A 134 22.65 2.94 -10.09
N GLU A 135 22.32 3.93 -10.94
CA GLU A 135 21.01 4.56 -10.96
C GLU A 135 19.90 3.55 -11.31
N GLU A 136 20.13 2.71 -12.33
CA GLU A 136 19.19 1.64 -12.70
C GLU A 136 19.01 0.63 -11.56
N GLN A 137 20.09 0.21 -10.91
CA GLN A 137 20.03 -0.71 -9.76
C GLN A 137 19.25 -0.10 -8.59
N LEU A 138 19.49 1.17 -8.25
CA LEU A 138 18.78 1.87 -7.19
C LEU A 138 17.29 2.04 -7.53
N LEU A 139 16.94 2.27 -8.80
CA LEU A 139 15.56 2.36 -9.23
C LEU A 139 14.82 1.01 -9.12
N GLN A 140 15.48 -0.08 -9.51
CA GLN A 140 14.93 -1.43 -9.34
C GLN A 140 14.72 -1.74 -7.85
N LEU A 141 15.69 -1.39 -7.00
CA LEU A 141 15.61 -1.61 -5.57
C LEU A 141 14.51 -0.78 -4.91
N LYS A 142 14.38 0.50 -5.31
CA LYS A 142 13.28 1.38 -4.88
C LYS A 142 11.92 0.79 -5.24
N THR A 143 11.79 0.24 -6.44
CA THR A 143 10.55 -0.39 -6.91
C THR A 143 10.20 -1.64 -6.10
N LYS A 144 11.21 -2.43 -5.71
CA LYS A 144 11.05 -3.57 -4.79
C LYS A 144 10.59 -3.10 -3.40
N CYS A 145 11.27 -2.13 -2.80
CA CYS A 145 10.91 -1.55 -1.49
C CYS A 145 9.47 -1.01 -1.48
N LEU A 146 9.08 -0.23 -2.50
CA LEU A 146 7.73 0.31 -2.60
C LEU A 146 6.66 -0.78 -2.71
N ASN A 147 6.97 -1.88 -3.40
CA ASN A 147 6.09 -3.03 -3.48
C ASN A 147 5.90 -3.69 -2.11
N ASP A 148 6.96 -3.92 -1.36
CA ASP A 148 6.88 -4.58 -0.04
C ASP A 148 6.26 -3.65 1.02
N LEU A 149 6.51 -2.34 0.93
CA LEU A 149 5.81 -1.30 1.68
C LEU A 149 4.30 -1.35 1.41
N ALA A 150 3.89 -1.38 0.14
CA ALA A 150 2.48 -1.47 -0.23
C ALA A 150 1.82 -2.74 0.32
N ALA A 151 2.56 -3.86 0.37
CA ALA A 151 2.08 -5.11 0.96
C ALA A 151 1.83 -4.98 2.46
N SER A 152 2.77 -4.34 3.18
CA SER A 152 2.69 -4.13 4.63
C SER A 152 1.55 -3.17 4.98
N GLN A 153 1.45 -2.04 4.28
CA GLN A 153 0.35 -1.08 4.45
C GLN A 153 -1.02 -1.70 4.17
N LEU A 154 -1.11 -2.59 3.18
CA LEU A 154 -2.36 -3.29 2.85
C LEU A 154 -2.78 -4.27 3.96
N LYS A 155 -1.82 -4.84 4.69
CA LYS A 155 -2.08 -5.70 5.86
C LYS A 155 -2.54 -4.90 7.07
N LEU A 156 -2.16 -3.63 7.15
CA LEU A 156 -2.57 -2.67 8.17
C LEU A 156 -3.84 -1.88 7.79
N ASP A 157 -4.51 -2.24 6.69
CA ASP A 157 -5.68 -1.53 6.16
C ASP A 157 -5.45 -0.03 5.86
N HIS A 158 -4.19 0.38 5.65
CA HIS A 158 -3.80 1.75 5.30
C HIS A 158 -4.04 2.03 3.80
N TYR A 159 -5.28 1.93 3.35
CA TYR A 159 -5.67 1.93 1.93
C TYR A 159 -5.15 3.11 1.11
N ARG A 160 -5.23 4.34 1.65
CA ARG A 160 -4.71 5.54 0.97
C ARG A 160 -3.19 5.49 0.76
N ALA A 161 -2.45 4.97 1.74
CA ALA A 161 -1.01 4.82 1.63
C ALA A 161 -0.66 3.74 0.60
N THR A 162 -1.34 2.59 0.66
CA THR A 162 -1.15 1.50 -0.30
C THR A 162 -1.37 1.97 -1.75
N LEU A 163 -2.43 2.75 -2.02
CA LEU A 163 -2.69 3.28 -3.36
C LEU A 163 -1.57 4.19 -3.87
N ARG A 164 -1.00 5.03 -3.00
CA ARG A 164 0.16 5.88 -3.35
C ARG A 164 1.37 5.04 -3.67
N SER A 165 1.75 4.10 -2.79
CA SER A 165 2.90 3.22 -3.01
C SER A 165 2.74 2.37 -4.28
N CYS A 166 1.55 1.81 -4.53
CA CYS A 166 1.28 1.09 -5.78
C CYS A 166 1.35 2.00 -7.01
N SER A 167 0.86 3.24 -6.94
CA SER A 167 0.91 4.15 -8.10
C SER A 167 2.34 4.53 -8.44
N LEU A 168 3.19 4.81 -7.44
CA LEU A 168 4.62 5.04 -7.64
C LEU A 168 5.34 3.85 -8.29
N VAL A 169 4.96 2.61 -7.93
CA VAL A 169 5.50 1.41 -8.60
C VAL A 169 5.05 1.35 -10.06
N LEU A 170 3.78 1.65 -10.34
CA LEU A 170 3.20 1.56 -11.68
C LEU A 170 3.68 2.68 -12.61
N GLU A 171 4.10 3.83 -12.08
CA GLU A 171 4.78 4.87 -12.85
C GLU A 171 6.11 4.39 -13.43
N GLN A 172 6.83 3.52 -12.70
CA GLN A 172 8.11 2.96 -13.13
C GLN A 172 7.94 1.64 -13.91
N GLN A 173 7.00 0.80 -13.48
CA GLN A 173 6.72 -0.51 -14.03
C GLN A 173 5.21 -0.68 -14.22
N PRO A 174 4.64 -0.21 -15.35
CA PRO A 174 3.19 -0.22 -15.57
C PRO A 174 2.61 -1.63 -15.58
N ASP A 175 3.41 -2.61 -15.98
CA ASP A 175 3.04 -4.03 -16.06
C ASP A 175 3.37 -4.81 -14.76
N ASN A 176 3.66 -4.13 -13.65
CA ASN A 176 3.97 -4.79 -12.38
C ASN A 176 2.72 -5.45 -11.77
N ILE A 177 2.65 -6.78 -11.92
CA ILE A 177 1.49 -7.58 -11.52
C ILE A 177 1.21 -7.49 -10.01
N LYS A 178 2.24 -7.44 -9.17
CA LYS A 178 2.08 -7.32 -7.71
C LYS A 178 1.42 -5.99 -7.34
N ALA A 179 1.87 -4.88 -7.94
CA ALA A 179 1.29 -3.56 -7.70
C ALA A 179 -0.12 -3.43 -8.27
N LEU A 180 -0.36 -3.92 -9.49
CA LEU A 180 -1.70 -3.96 -10.10
C LEU A 180 -2.69 -4.74 -9.22
N PHE A 181 -2.27 -5.92 -8.75
CA PHE A 181 -3.08 -6.76 -7.88
C PHE A 181 -3.40 -6.09 -6.54
N ARG A 182 -2.39 -5.50 -5.88
CA ARG A 182 -2.55 -4.81 -4.59
C ARG A 182 -3.45 -3.58 -4.73
N LYS A 183 -3.24 -2.75 -5.76
CA LYS A 183 -4.08 -1.59 -6.09
C LYS A 183 -5.53 -2.01 -6.34
N GLY A 184 -5.74 -3.04 -7.16
CA GLY A 184 -7.08 -3.57 -7.43
C GLY A 184 -7.78 -4.11 -6.18
N LYS A 185 -7.04 -4.78 -5.28
CA LYS A 185 -7.61 -5.24 -4.01
C LYS A 185 -8.11 -4.09 -3.13
N VAL A 186 -7.38 -2.96 -3.07
CA VAL A 186 -7.80 -1.77 -2.31
C VAL A 186 -9.01 -1.10 -2.95
N LEU A 187 -9.00 -0.89 -4.27
CA LEU A 187 -10.14 -0.29 -4.98
C LEU A 187 -11.41 -1.15 -4.84
N ALA A 188 -11.27 -2.47 -4.85
CA ALA A 188 -12.37 -3.39 -4.59
C ALA A 188 -12.94 -3.28 -3.15
N GLN A 189 -12.10 -2.94 -2.16
CA GLN A 189 -12.55 -2.66 -0.80
C GLN A 189 -13.28 -1.32 -0.71
N GLN A 190 -12.92 -0.36 -1.57
CA GLN A 190 -13.58 0.95 -1.67
C GLN A 190 -14.89 0.93 -2.48
N GLY A 191 -15.17 -0.16 -3.22
CA GLY A 191 -16.37 -0.29 -4.05
C GLY A 191 -16.18 0.15 -5.50
N GLU A 192 -14.97 0.55 -5.89
CA GLU A 192 -14.62 1.01 -7.23
C GLU A 192 -14.40 -0.17 -8.19
N TYR A 193 -15.45 -0.95 -8.39
CA TYR A 193 -15.39 -2.18 -9.17
C TYR A 193 -15.24 -1.93 -10.68
N SER A 194 -15.91 -0.91 -11.20
CA SER A 194 -15.93 -0.53 -12.62
C SER A 194 -14.52 -0.25 -13.15
N GLU A 195 -13.70 0.47 -12.37
CA GLU A 195 -12.32 0.80 -12.70
C GLU A 195 -11.37 -0.39 -12.48
N THR A 196 -11.66 -1.25 -11.50
CA THR A 196 -10.75 -2.33 -11.11
C THR A 196 -10.79 -3.55 -12.05
N ILE A 197 -11.99 -3.92 -12.55
CA ILE A 197 -12.15 -5.07 -13.46
C ILE A 197 -11.21 -5.00 -14.67
N PRO A 198 -11.15 -3.90 -15.45
CA PRO A 198 -10.27 -3.83 -16.62
C PRO A 198 -8.79 -3.92 -16.24
N ILE A 199 -8.40 -3.34 -15.10
CA ILE A 199 -7.01 -3.39 -14.60
C ILE A 199 -6.60 -4.84 -14.28
N LEU A 200 -7.42 -5.58 -13.52
CA LEU A 200 -7.12 -6.98 -13.20
C LEU A 200 -7.20 -7.90 -14.43
N ARG A 201 -8.04 -7.58 -15.42
CA ARG A 201 -8.05 -8.28 -16.72
C ARG A 201 -6.76 -8.06 -17.50
N ALA A 202 -6.21 -6.84 -17.49
CA ALA A 202 -4.92 -6.56 -18.10
C ALA A 202 -3.80 -7.34 -17.39
N ALA A 203 -3.78 -7.35 -16.05
CA ALA A 203 -2.83 -8.13 -15.27
C ALA A 203 -2.92 -9.64 -15.58
N LEU A 204 -4.13 -10.17 -15.80
CA LEU A 204 -4.34 -11.57 -16.16
C LEU A 204 -3.84 -11.92 -17.58
N LYS A 205 -3.79 -10.95 -18.50
CA LYS A 205 -3.17 -11.16 -19.81
C LYS A 205 -1.66 -11.34 -19.70
N LEU A 206 -1.03 -10.69 -18.72
CA LEU A 206 0.40 -10.82 -18.43
C LEU A 206 0.72 -12.16 -17.76
N GLU A 207 -0.08 -12.58 -16.77
CA GLU A 207 0.05 -13.91 -16.13
C GLU A 207 -1.28 -14.70 -16.16
N PRO A 208 -1.56 -15.44 -17.24
CA PRO A 208 -2.81 -16.20 -17.38
C PRO A 208 -2.99 -17.33 -16.36
N SER A 209 -1.89 -17.87 -15.82
CA SER A 209 -1.87 -18.98 -14.87
C SER A 209 -2.01 -18.54 -13.40
N ASN A 210 -2.06 -17.23 -13.12
CA ASN A 210 -2.06 -16.72 -11.76
C ASN A 210 -3.43 -16.94 -11.06
N LYS A 211 -3.49 -17.99 -10.24
CA LYS A 211 -4.70 -18.37 -9.47
C LYS A 211 -5.21 -17.24 -8.57
N MET A 212 -4.33 -16.38 -8.08
CA MET A 212 -4.70 -15.30 -7.17
C MET A 212 -5.50 -14.20 -7.88
N ILE A 213 -5.08 -13.83 -9.09
CA ILE A 213 -5.78 -12.84 -9.92
C ILE A 213 -7.14 -13.39 -10.35
N HIS A 214 -7.22 -14.65 -10.78
CA HIS A 214 -8.49 -15.32 -11.09
C HIS A 214 -9.48 -15.26 -9.93
N ALA A 215 -9.03 -15.64 -8.72
CA ALA A 215 -9.88 -15.63 -7.54
C ALA A 215 -10.37 -14.22 -7.16
N GLN A 216 -9.49 -13.21 -7.26
CA GLN A 216 -9.90 -11.83 -7.00
C GLN A 216 -10.89 -11.31 -8.05
N LEU A 217 -10.63 -11.54 -9.33
CA LEU A 217 -11.50 -11.10 -10.42
C LEU A 217 -12.88 -11.74 -10.31
N PHE A 218 -12.94 -13.05 -10.00
CA PHE A 218 -14.21 -13.74 -9.73
C PHE A 218 -15.00 -13.09 -8.59
N ASN A 219 -14.36 -12.85 -7.44
CA ASN A 219 -14.99 -12.20 -6.29
C ASN A 219 -15.47 -10.79 -6.62
N LEU A 220 -14.69 -10.05 -7.41
CA LEU A 220 -14.95 -8.67 -7.76
C LEU A 220 -16.13 -8.55 -8.75
N VAL A 221 -16.16 -9.39 -9.78
CA VAL A 221 -17.30 -9.46 -10.71
C VAL A 221 -18.58 -9.83 -9.98
N ARG A 222 -18.54 -10.79 -9.04
CA ARG A 222 -19.70 -11.18 -8.23
C ARG A 222 -20.23 -10.03 -7.38
N LYS A 223 -19.34 -9.23 -6.76
CA LYS A 223 -19.74 -8.05 -5.98
C LYS A 223 -20.31 -6.95 -6.87
N HIS A 224 -19.67 -6.69 -8.01
CA HIS A 224 -20.12 -5.69 -8.98
C HIS A 224 -21.50 -6.01 -9.55
N THR A 225 -21.77 -7.26 -9.94
CA THR A 225 -23.09 -7.66 -10.44
C THR A 225 -24.16 -7.57 -9.37
N ALA A 226 -23.85 -7.96 -8.13
CA ALA A 226 -24.75 -7.79 -7.00
C ALA A 226 -25.11 -6.30 -6.79
N GLN A 227 -24.11 -5.41 -6.70
CA GLN A 227 -24.33 -3.97 -6.57
C GLN A 227 -25.19 -3.42 -7.71
N HIS A 228 -24.81 -3.68 -8.96
CA HIS A 228 -25.53 -3.20 -10.13
C HIS A 228 -26.98 -3.72 -10.18
N SER A 229 -27.23 -4.97 -9.76
CA SER A 229 -28.59 -5.51 -9.66
C SER A 229 -29.42 -4.81 -8.57
N THR A 230 -28.82 -4.49 -7.42
CA THR A 230 -29.52 -3.77 -6.34
C THR A 230 -29.82 -2.32 -6.73
N GLU A 231 -28.88 -1.65 -7.37
CA GLU A 231 -29.06 -0.29 -7.90
C GLU A 231 -30.18 -0.26 -8.96
N LYS A 232 -30.15 -1.20 -9.92
CA LYS A 232 -31.20 -1.31 -10.95
C LYS A 232 -32.59 -1.53 -10.33
N ALA A 233 -32.69 -2.38 -9.32
CA ALA A 233 -33.95 -2.62 -8.62
C ALA A 233 -34.44 -1.37 -7.86
N LEU A 234 -33.52 -0.60 -7.27
CA LEU A 234 -33.84 0.67 -6.61
C LEU A 234 -34.33 1.72 -7.61
N TYR A 235 -33.62 1.91 -8.73
CA TYR A 235 -34.04 2.83 -9.80
C TYR A 235 -35.41 2.45 -10.37
N GLN A 236 -35.66 1.16 -10.58
CA GLN A 236 -36.96 0.67 -11.06
C GLN A 236 -38.11 0.95 -10.07
N LYS A 237 -37.85 0.88 -8.77
CA LYS A 237 -38.83 1.28 -7.73
C LYS A 237 -39.06 2.78 -7.69
N MET A 238 -38.00 3.58 -7.81
CA MET A 238 -38.06 5.05 -7.75
C MET A 238 -38.73 5.67 -8.98
N LEU A 239 -38.49 5.14 -10.17
CA LEU A 239 -39.04 5.65 -11.43
C LEU A 239 -40.45 5.11 -11.73
N GLY A 240 -40.94 4.18 -10.92
CA GLY A 240 -42.21 3.50 -11.15
C GLY A 240 -42.09 2.46 -12.26
N ASN A 241 -42.76 1.33 -12.06
CA ASN A 241 -42.89 0.31 -13.10
C ASN A 241 -43.78 0.88 -14.22
N PRO A 242 -43.35 0.93 -15.50
CA PRO A 242 -44.24 1.33 -16.60
C PRO A 242 -45.42 0.38 -16.79
N SER A 243 -45.40 -0.79 -16.12
CA SER A 243 -46.52 -1.74 -16.05
C SER A 243 -47.67 -1.31 -15.11
N TRP A 244 -47.56 -0.17 -14.43
CA TRP A 244 -48.62 0.42 -13.59
C TRP A 244 -49.20 1.71 -14.18
N LEU A 245 -49.09 1.91 -15.50
CA LEU A 245 -50.06 2.76 -16.19
C LEU A 245 -51.41 2.03 -16.16
N PRO A 246 -52.48 2.58 -15.56
CA PRO A 246 -53.78 1.94 -15.60
C PRO A 246 -54.22 1.81 -17.06
N ALA A 247 -54.33 0.56 -17.52
CA ALA A 247 -55.08 0.24 -18.72
C ALA A 247 -56.56 0.56 -18.44
N ASN A 248 -57.00 1.72 -18.93
CA ASN A 248 -58.37 2.20 -19.15
C ASN A 248 -58.66 3.54 -18.48
N CYS A 249 -58.53 4.61 -19.26
CA CYS A 249 -59.52 5.68 -19.25
C CYS A 249 -60.32 5.58 -20.55
N THR A 250 -61.41 4.82 -20.54
CA THR A 250 -62.44 4.86 -21.58
C THR A 250 -63.25 6.15 -21.43
N GLY A 251 -62.62 7.27 -21.72
CA GLY A 251 -63.28 8.57 -21.90
C GLY A 251 -63.07 9.02 -23.34
N LYS A 252 -64.10 8.89 -24.18
CA LYS A 252 -64.12 9.49 -25.51
C LYS A 252 -63.84 10.99 -25.38
N SER A 253 -62.65 11.43 -25.75
CA SER A 253 -62.46 12.75 -26.34
C SER A 253 -61.40 12.63 -27.44
N SER A 254 -61.86 12.86 -28.66
CA SER A 254 -61.03 12.97 -29.84
C SER A 254 -60.25 14.28 -29.73
N TRP A 255 -58.94 14.21 -29.51
CA TRP A 255 -58.08 15.30 -29.92
C TRP A 255 -56.85 14.75 -30.65
N SER A 256 -56.94 14.78 -31.97
CA SER A 256 -55.83 14.52 -32.88
C SER A 256 -54.89 15.71 -32.85
N ILE A 257 -53.69 15.52 -32.28
CA ILE A 257 -52.61 16.50 -32.40
C ILE A 257 -51.94 16.27 -33.76
N PRO A 258 -51.94 17.26 -34.67
CA PRO A 258 -51.36 17.09 -36.00
C PRO A 258 -49.83 17.04 -35.94
N TRP A 259 -49.24 16.12 -36.71
CA TRP A 259 -47.80 15.81 -36.77
C TRP A 259 -46.87 16.99 -37.13
N LYS A 260 -47.43 18.17 -37.46
CA LYS A 260 -46.66 19.38 -37.77
C LYS A 260 -45.98 20.02 -36.56
N TRP A 261 -46.35 19.64 -35.33
CA TRP A 261 -45.75 20.18 -34.09
C TRP A 261 -44.63 19.33 -33.48
N LEU A 262 -44.35 18.13 -34.01
CA LEU A 262 -43.31 17.23 -33.49
C LEU A 262 -41.91 17.46 -34.10
N PHE A 263 -41.77 18.29 -35.15
CA PHE A 263 -40.47 18.59 -35.77
C PHE A 263 -39.85 19.95 -35.36
N GLY A 264 -40.52 20.74 -34.51
CA GLY A 264 -40.00 22.05 -34.07
C GLY A 264 -38.90 22.00 -33.01
N ALA A 265 -38.73 20.88 -32.30
CA ALA A 265 -37.79 20.78 -31.17
C ALA A 265 -36.35 20.38 -31.57
N ASN A 266 -36.14 19.88 -32.81
CA ASN A 266 -34.80 19.51 -33.29
C ASN A 266 -34.03 20.64 -33.98
N ALA A 267 -34.63 21.83 -34.13
CA ALA A 267 -34.01 22.96 -34.85
C ALA A 267 -33.42 24.06 -33.95
N VAL A 268 -33.65 24.04 -32.63
CA VAL A 268 -33.12 25.08 -31.70
C VAL A 268 -31.84 24.63 -30.98
N ALA A 269 -31.53 23.33 -30.92
CA ALA A 269 -30.34 22.84 -30.22
C ALA A 269 -29.02 22.88 -31.04
N LEU A 270 -29.09 23.15 -32.35
CA LEU A 270 -27.90 23.27 -33.21
C LEU A 270 -27.48 24.73 -33.48
N GLY A 271 -28.28 25.72 -33.07
CA GLY A 271 -27.97 27.14 -33.22
C GLY A 271 -27.10 27.72 -32.09
N ASP A 272 -27.07 27.10 -30.92
CA ASP A 272 -26.42 27.64 -29.72
C ASP A 272 -24.95 27.22 -29.53
N MET A 273 -24.45 26.32 -30.40
CA MET A 273 -23.05 25.88 -30.36
C MET A 273 -22.13 26.61 -31.36
N ALA A 274 -22.68 27.50 -32.19
CA ALA A 274 -21.90 28.23 -33.21
C ALA A 274 -21.48 29.64 -32.77
N LEU A 275 -22.14 30.25 -31.76
CA LEU A 275 -21.79 31.60 -31.30
C LEU A 275 -20.67 31.62 -30.24
N SER A 276 -20.47 30.52 -29.52
CA SER A 276 -19.47 30.42 -28.44
C SER A 276 -18.05 30.11 -28.94
N VAL A 277 -17.88 29.70 -30.20
CA VAL A 277 -16.54 29.47 -30.81
C VAL A 277 -15.97 30.74 -31.48
N VAL A 278 -16.81 31.73 -31.84
CA VAL A 278 -16.34 32.93 -32.55
C VAL A 278 -15.90 34.06 -31.60
N ILE A 279 -16.26 34.01 -30.31
CA ILE A 279 -15.86 35.03 -29.32
C ILE A 279 -14.49 34.70 -28.67
N ALA A 280 -13.98 33.48 -28.79
CA ALA A 280 -12.67 33.08 -28.26
C ALA A 280 -11.49 33.32 -29.23
N ALA A 281 -11.72 33.87 -30.43
CA ALA A 281 -10.69 34.13 -31.44
C ALA A 281 -10.43 35.62 -31.72
N ARG A 282 -10.99 36.54 -30.92
CA ARG A 282 -10.64 37.96 -30.91
C ARG A 282 -10.62 38.49 -29.48
N ASN A 283 -9.51 38.22 -28.79
CA ASN A 283 -8.80 39.12 -27.88
C ASN A 283 -7.50 38.45 -27.44
#